data_AF-A0A7C5GWB4-F1
#
_entry.id   AF-A0A7C5GWB4-F1
#
_cell.length_a   1.000
_cell.length_b   1.000
_cell.length_c   1.000
_cell.angle_alpha   90.00
_cell.angle_beta   90.00
_cell.angle_gamma   90.00
#
_symmetry.space_group_name_H-M   'P 1'
#
loop_
_entity.id
_entity.type
_entity.pdbx_description
1 polymer ?
#
loop_
_entity_poly.entity_id
_entity_poly.type
_entity_poly.pdbx_seq_one_letter_code
_entity_poly.pdbx_strand_id
1 'polypeptide(L)'
;MTGPESTTKAGKNDGFWDLIAAVSGSSMRRRPPFSRSWIMNCSREGRPADSRENLYVRTELHQEDTGTDRLYNVSPHEYELDDGALECITDIMRGLEKDPPPSSIMDDETSLRRYVERRTRRELSTRKKDLGGEEPTVLSRICGQYSVGFGVLEHLLRDERVQDIYIDPPFRDNPVRVVLGGMADPEMEGSYPTNIRLTNDEVERMVSILRFVSGKPFSVSDPVLECDMPHFNARITAVSPPMSQNGVSIAIRKHSHDPWTLLRSVRAGALSTESAAFLDICLDGRSSMLIAGPRGAGKSSLLGALLFNIDPARRIILIEDTPELPASALSSQGFSIVPLKVDDDARRDTNRALRTALRLGESVLVLGEVRGPETRTLYEAMSAGTAGSAVLGTFHADSAVSVYKRAVEDIGVSPGSFSATDLVVVCGLVQPKGRRVRYRRIVQISEYIKKGEGGRFRDLFRYDSRKERLVRTDGFETSDTVKRISSLWGMNPYELMDDLSFRKCVFDHALDMLSDEDLTRPSTMIRVMTELRNTREREVRSSGRIVPDRAIRRWKRAFDDEEEEWTL
;
A
#
# COMPACT_ATOMS: atom_id res chain seq x y z
N MET A 1 38.71 -28.12 50.66
CA MET A 1 39.57 -27.35 49.75
C MET A 1 39.05 -27.55 48.33
N THR A 2 38.33 -26.53 47.86
CA THR A 2 38.12 -26.08 46.47
C THR A 2 38.23 -27.13 45.34
N GLY A 3 37.06 -27.50 44.80
CA GLY A 3 36.94 -28.09 43.46
C GLY A 3 37.08 -27.03 42.36
N PRO A 4 37.37 -27.45 41.11
CA PRO A 4 37.70 -26.52 40.04
C PRO A 4 36.44 -25.89 39.42
N GLU A 5 36.60 -24.61 39.09
CA GLU A 5 35.61 -23.68 38.59
C GLU A 5 35.01 -24.09 37.23
N SER A 6 33.70 -23.90 37.11
CA SER A 6 32.93 -24.05 35.88
C SER A 6 33.17 -22.85 34.95
N THR A 7 33.90 -23.08 33.86
CA THR A 7 33.94 -22.16 32.73
C THR A 7 32.61 -22.20 31.98
N THR A 8 32.02 -21.02 31.81
CA THR A 8 30.78 -20.75 31.08
C THR A 8 30.90 -21.17 29.61
N LYS A 9 29.95 -22.01 29.16
CA LYS A 9 29.78 -22.39 27.75
C LYS A 9 29.38 -21.16 26.92
N ALA A 10 30.34 -20.55 26.22
CA ALA A 10 30.06 -19.77 25.02
C ALA A 10 29.52 -20.71 23.92
N GLY A 11 28.47 -20.29 23.21
CA GLY A 11 27.74 -21.13 22.25
C GLY A 11 28.60 -21.57 21.07
N LYS A 12 28.60 -22.89 20.78
CA LYS A 12 29.33 -23.55 19.69
C LYS A 12 28.96 -23.10 18.26
N ASN A 13 28.04 -22.15 18.08
CA ASN A 13 27.53 -21.74 16.76
C ASN A 13 28.21 -20.51 16.14
N ASP A 14 28.98 -19.72 16.91
CA ASP A 14 29.60 -18.49 16.38
C ASP A 14 30.85 -18.79 15.54
N GLY A 15 31.70 -19.75 15.95
CA GLY A 15 32.91 -20.10 15.21
C GLY A 15 32.68 -20.75 13.83
N PHE A 16 31.45 -21.19 13.54
CA PHE A 16 31.08 -21.69 12.22
C PHE A 16 30.92 -20.56 11.19
N TRP A 17 30.40 -19.40 11.62
CA TRP A 17 30.20 -18.25 10.74
C TRP A 17 31.51 -17.52 10.43
N ASP A 18 32.42 -17.46 11.40
CA ASP A 18 33.79 -17.00 11.19
C ASP A 18 34.52 -17.86 10.15
N LEU A 19 34.31 -19.19 10.21
CA LEU A 19 34.86 -20.14 9.23
C LEU A 19 34.26 -19.94 7.83
N ILE A 20 32.95 -19.67 7.71
CA ILE A 20 32.31 -19.41 6.42
C ILE A 20 32.74 -18.08 5.82
N ALA A 21 32.87 -17.02 6.62
CA ALA A 21 33.39 -15.73 6.15
C ALA A 21 34.81 -15.87 5.58
N ALA A 22 35.62 -16.76 6.16
CA ALA A 22 36.96 -17.10 5.66
C ALA A 22 36.94 -17.94 4.37
N VAL A 23 35.89 -18.73 4.12
CA VAL A 23 35.79 -19.66 2.97
C VAL A 23 35.01 -19.08 1.78
N SER A 24 34.02 -18.22 2.02
CA SER A 24 33.15 -17.65 0.97
C SER A 24 33.69 -16.38 0.30
N GLY A 25 34.81 -15.83 0.80
CA GLY A 25 35.36 -14.56 0.35
C GLY A 25 34.50 -13.34 0.72
N SER A 26 33.36 -13.54 1.41
CA SER A 26 32.51 -12.47 1.93
C SER A 26 32.85 -12.24 3.41
N SER A 27 33.48 -11.11 3.75
CA SER A 27 33.74 -10.77 5.16
C SER A 27 32.42 -10.61 5.91
N MET A 28 32.32 -11.01 7.17
CA MET A 28 31.13 -10.76 7.98
C MET A 28 31.26 -9.42 8.69
N ARG A 29 30.17 -8.62 8.78
CA ARG A 29 30.20 -7.47 9.69
C ARG A 29 30.20 -7.97 11.13
N ARG A 30 30.86 -7.23 12.01
CA ARG A 30 30.88 -7.54 13.44
C ARG A 30 29.45 -7.58 13.97
N ARG A 31 29.00 -8.74 14.46
CA ARG A 31 27.64 -8.92 15.00
C ARG A 31 27.55 -8.30 16.40
N PRO A 32 26.60 -7.39 16.67
CA PRO A 32 26.32 -6.89 18.01
C PRO A 32 25.96 -8.04 18.96
N PRO A 33 26.42 -8.04 20.23
CA PRO A 33 26.15 -9.15 21.17
C PRO A 33 24.66 -9.40 21.42
N PHE A 34 23.84 -8.37 21.31
CA PHE A 34 22.39 -8.44 21.47
C PHE A 34 21.62 -8.82 20.18
N SER A 35 22.29 -8.85 19.02
CA SER A 35 21.65 -9.22 17.76
C SER A 35 21.74 -10.74 17.53
N ARG A 36 20.61 -11.33 17.13
CA ARG A 36 20.50 -12.70 16.63
C ARG A 36 20.44 -12.77 15.10
N SER A 37 20.70 -11.66 14.44
CA SER A 37 20.75 -11.54 12.98
C SER A 37 22.18 -11.31 12.52
N TRP A 38 22.47 -11.74 11.31
CA TRP A 38 23.76 -11.58 10.66
C TRP A 38 23.64 -10.66 9.45
N ILE A 39 24.63 -9.79 9.27
CA ILE A 39 24.74 -8.88 8.14
C ILE A 39 25.99 -9.26 7.35
N MET A 40 25.77 -9.85 6.18
CA MET A 40 26.83 -10.29 5.28
C MET A 40 27.46 -9.07 4.61
N ASN A 41 28.79 -9.02 4.47
CA ASN A 41 29.41 -8.01 3.61
C ASN A 41 29.32 -8.49 2.16
N CYS A 42 28.32 -7.98 1.46
CA CYS A 42 28.13 -8.24 0.04
C CYS A 42 28.64 -7.02 -0.74
N SER A 43 29.96 -6.81 -0.76
CA SER A 43 30.55 -5.75 -1.61
C SER A 43 30.41 -6.15 -3.08
N ARG A 44 29.75 -5.32 -3.88
CA ARG A 44 29.73 -5.45 -5.34
C ARG A 44 30.56 -4.34 -5.97
N GLU A 45 31.28 -4.67 -7.03
CA GLU A 45 31.96 -3.67 -7.86
C GLU A 45 30.91 -2.84 -8.61
N GLY A 46 31.07 -1.52 -8.59
CA GLY A 46 30.15 -0.57 -9.25
C GLY A 46 29.36 0.32 -8.27
N ARG A 47 28.88 1.45 -8.80
CA ARG A 47 28.05 2.39 -8.04
C ARG A 47 26.65 1.79 -7.84
N PRO A 48 26.05 1.87 -6.63
CA PRO A 48 24.67 1.43 -6.44
C PRO A 48 23.72 2.24 -7.34
N ALA A 49 22.67 1.57 -7.82
CA ALA A 49 21.62 2.18 -8.64
C ALA A 49 20.78 3.19 -7.84
N ASP A 50 20.55 2.91 -6.56
CA ASP A 50 19.92 3.82 -5.60
C ASP A 50 20.58 3.63 -4.22
N SER A 51 20.73 4.71 -3.46
CA SER A 51 21.33 4.68 -2.13
C SER A 51 20.62 5.66 -1.22
N ARG A 52 20.18 5.19 -0.05
CA ARG A 52 19.54 6.01 0.98
C ARG A 52 20.18 5.77 2.33
N GLU A 53 20.35 6.85 3.08
CA GLU A 53 20.98 6.83 4.39
C GLU A 53 20.22 7.73 5.37
N ASN A 54 20.05 7.25 6.59
CA ASN A 54 19.60 8.04 7.72
C ASN A 54 20.44 7.68 8.95
N LEU A 55 20.14 8.29 10.10
CA LEU A 55 20.88 8.08 11.36
C LEU A 55 20.93 6.63 11.86
N TYR A 56 20.12 5.72 11.32
CA TYR A 56 19.99 4.34 11.81
C TYR A 56 20.44 3.30 10.80
N VAL A 57 20.37 3.60 9.49
CA VAL A 57 20.63 2.60 8.46
C VAL A 57 20.99 3.25 7.13
N ARG A 58 21.98 2.67 6.44
CA ARG A 58 22.23 2.87 5.02
C ARG A 58 21.72 1.69 4.22
N THR A 59 21.07 1.97 3.09
CA THR A 59 20.49 0.97 2.18
C THR A 59 20.94 1.25 0.76
N GLU A 60 21.39 0.22 0.05
CA GLU A 60 21.92 0.35 -1.31
C GLU A 60 21.26 -0.70 -2.21
N LEU A 61 20.77 -0.25 -3.37
CA LEU A 61 20.20 -1.09 -4.41
C LEU A 61 21.25 -1.36 -5.48
N HIS A 62 21.55 -2.63 -5.72
CA HIS A 62 22.43 -3.04 -6.81
C HIS A 62 21.65 -3.89 -7.81
N GLN A 63 21.76 -3.51 -9.09
CA GLN A 63 21.12 -4.21 -10.21
C GLN A 63 22.04 -4.12 -11.43
N GLU A 64 22.46 -5.26 -11.97
CA GLU A 64 23.16 -5.33 -13.26
C GLU A 64 22.18 -5.42 -14.45
N ASP A 65 22.65 -5.01 -15.64
CA ASP A 65 21.89 -5.02 -16.90
C ASP A 65 21.31 -6.40 -17.28
N THR A 66 21.96 -7.48 -16.82
CA THR A 66 21.54 -8.86 -17.08
C THR A 66 20.29 -9.26 -16.28
N GLY A 67 19.91 -8.50 -15.25
CA GLY A 67 18.68 -8.66 -14.45
C GLY A 67 18.66 -9.86 -13.50
N THR A 68 19.61 -10.78 -13.59
CA THR A 68 19.75 -11.92 -12.68
C THR A 68 20.45 -11.56 -11.38
N ASP A 69 21.24 -10.49 -11.39
CA ASP A 69 22.04 -10.09 -10.26
C ASP A 69 21.48 -8.84 -9.56
N ARG A 70 20.58 -9.09 -8.61
CA ARG A 70 19.88 -8.08 -7.81
C ARG A 70 20.25 -8.24 -6.34
N LEU A 71 20.56 -7.15 -5.65
CA LEU A 71 20.85 -7.15 -4.22
C LEU A 71 20.32 -5.88 -3.56
N TYR A 72 19.68 -6.05 -2.41
CA TYR A 72 19.29 -4.97 -1.53
C TYR A 72 20.17 -5.00 -0.27
N ASN A 73 21.23 -4.19 -0.27
CA ASN A 73 22.21 -4.17 0.79
C ASN A 73 21.71 -3.29 1.94
N VAL A 74 21.79 -3.80 3.17
CA VAL A 74 21.40 -3.10 4.39
C VAL A 74 22.63 -3.00 5.29
N SER A 75 22.95 -1.78 5.71
CA SER A 75 24.06 -1.44 6.60
C SER A 75 23.50 -0.71 7.82
N PRO A 76 23.05 -1.44 8.85
CA PRO A 76 22.49 -0.84 10.06
C PRO A 76 23.59 -0.21 10.92
N HIS A 77 23.34 0.97 11.47
CA HIS A 77 24.28 1.71 12.33
C HIS A 77 24.69 0.88 13.55
N GLU A 78 23.79 0.05 14.09
CA GLU A 78 24.10 -0.78 15.25
C GLU A 78 25.23 -1.81 15.02
N TYR A 79 25.57 -2.14 13.77
CA TYR A 79 26.69 -3.03 13.42
C TYR A 79 28.02 -2.27 13.23
N GLU A 80 27.99 -0.94 13.31
CA GLU A 80 29.14 -0.05 13.19
C GLU A 80 29.50 0.64 14.52
N LEU A 81 28.70 0.40 15.57
CA LEU A 81 28.91 0.93 16.92
C LEU A 81 30.25 0.48 17.53
N ASP A 82 30.79 1.35 18.38
CA ASP A 82 31.98 1.07 19.16
C ASP A 82 31.72 0.10 20.33
N ASP A 83 32.80 -0.38 20.95
CA ASP A 83 32.72 -1.32 22.07
C ASP A 83 31.94 -0.77 23.26
N GLY A 84 32.15 0.50 23.59
CA GLY A 84 31.53 1.13 24.75
C GLY A 84 30.00 1.23 24.62
N ALA A 85 29.50 1.66 23.45
CA ALA A 85 28.08 1.73 23.17
C ALA A 85 27.44 0.33 23.12
N LEU A 86 28.12 -0.65 22.50
CA LEU A 86 27.65 -2.03 22.45
C LEU A 86 27.55 -2.66 23.84
N GLU A 87 28.54 -2.45 24.71
CA GLU A 87 28.53 -2.89 26.10
C GLU A 87 27.39 -2.24 26.87
N CYS A 88 27.20 -0.92 26.74
CA CYS A 88 26.13 -0.19 27.40
C CYS A 88 24.74 -0.72 27.02
N ILE A 89 24.46 -0.94 25.72
CA ILE A 89 23.18 -1.51 25.28
C ILE A 89 23.00 -2.92 25.82
N THR A 90 24.03 -3.76 25.73
CA THR A 90 23.98 -5.15 26.18
C THR A 90 23.66 -5.24 27.68
N ASP A 91 24.30 -4.39 28.49
CA ASP A 91 24.05 -4.31 29.93
C ASP A 91 22.61 -3.88 30.25
N ILE A 92 22.09 -2.89 29.52
CA ILE A 92 20.72 -2.41 29.71
C ILE A 92 19.71 -3.49 29.32
N MET A 93 19.93 -4.21 28.21
CA MET A 93 19.04 -5.29 27.80
C MET A 93 19.01 -6.43 28.83
N ARG A 94 20.17 -6.80 29.40
CA ARG A 94 20.24 -7.73 30.55
C ARG A 94 19.54 -7.17 31.78
N GLY A 95 19.57 -5.85 31.98
CA GLY A 95 18.84 -5.17 33.05
C GLY A 95 17.32 -5.28 32.87
N LEU A 96 16.82 -5.10 31.65
CA LEU A 96 15.40 -5.26 31.30
C LEU A 96 14.91 -6.70 31.48
N GLU A 97 15.76 -7.71 31.24
CA GLU A 97 15.41 -9.11 31.53
C GLU A 97 15.28 -9.38 33.03
N LYS A 98 16.10 -8.72 33.86
CA LYS A 98 16.08 -8.88 35.32
C LYS A 98 14.96 -8.08 36.00
N ASP A 99 14.64 -6.91 35.46
CA ASP A 99 13.62 -6.00 35.95
C ASP A 99 12.66 -5.62 34.80
N PRO A 100 11.73 -6.53 34.46
CA PRO A 100 10.88 -6.37 33.29
C PRO A 100 9.88 -5.22 33.46
N PRO A 101 9.38 -4.67 32.35
CA PRO A 101 8.32 -3.67 32.38
C PRO A 101 7.08 -4.14 33.16
N PRO A 102 6.35 -3.25 33.84
CA PRO A 102 5.13 -3.61 34.57
C PRO A 102 4.12 -4.31 33.66
N SER A 103 3.45 -5.35 34.17
CA SER A 103 2.45 -6.12 33.41
C SER A 103 1.33 -5.24 32.83
N SER A 104 0.99 -4.13 33.49
CA SER A 104 -0.04 -3.18 33.05
C SER A 104 0.25 -2.48 31.71
N ILE A 105 1.51 -2.48 31.26
CA ILE A 105 1.90 -1.91 29.96
C ILE A 105 2.38 -2.97 28.98
N MET A 106 2.34 -4.25 29.35
CA MET A 106 2.79 -5.32 28.46
C MET A 106 1.81 -5.52 27.31
N ASP A 107 0.50 -5.37 27.55
CA ASP A 107 -0.58 -5.61 26.57
C ASP A 107 -0.64 -4.61 25.39
N ASP A 108 0.14 -3.53 25.43
CA ASP A 108 0.25 -2.56 24.32
C ASP A 108 1.71 -2.39 23.88
N GLU A 109 2.03 -2.88 22.68
CA GLU A 109 3.38 -2.79 22.09
C GLU A 109 3.89 -1.33 22.08
N THR A 110 3.00 -0.36 21.80
CA THR A 110 3.39 1.05 21.69
C THR A 110 3.83 1.61 23.04
N SER A 111 3.07 1.33 24.10
CA SER A 111 3.40 1.72 25.46
C SER A 111 4.64 1.00 25.98
N LEU A 112 4.78 -0.29 25.69
CA LEU A 112 5.94 -1.09 26.05
C LEU A 112 7.22 -0.55 25.42
N ARG A 113 7.19 -0.27 24.10
CA ARG A 113 8.31 0.33 23.37
C ARG A 113 8.70 1.68 23.95
N ARG A 114 7.73 2.59 24.16
CA ARG A 114 7.99 3.90 24.78
C ARG A 114 8.58 3.78 26.19
N TYR A 115 8.18 2.77 26.96
CA TYR A 115 8.75 2.52 28.28
C TYR A 115 10.21 2.11 28.19
N VAL A 116 10.53 1.13 27.35
CA VAL A 116 11.90 0.65 27.11
C VAL A 116 12.79 1.79 26.64
N GLU A 117 12.38 2.52 25.59
CA GLU A 117 13.15 3.65 25.06
C GLU A 117 13.40 4.73 26.12
N ARG A 118 12.39 5.09 26.91
CA ARG A 118 12.54 6.11 27.97
C ARG A 118 13.47 5.65 29.09
N ARG A 119 13.35 4.39 29.52
CA ARG A 119 14.22 3.80 30.55
C ARG A 119 15.66 3.74 30.06
N THR A 120 15.89 3.18 28.89
CA THR A 120 17.21 3.10 28.26
C THR A 120 17.83 4.49 28.10
N ARG A 121 17.07 5.48 27.59
CA ARG A 121 17.58 6.84 27.44
C ARG A 121 18.01 7.46 28.77
N ARG A 122 17.27 7.21 29.86
CA ARG A 122 17.62 7.69 31.20
C ARG A 122 18.91 7.05 31.71
N GLU A 123 19.06 5.74 31.54
CA GLU A 123 20.26 5.00 31.97
C GLU A 123 21.50 5.37 31.13
N LEU A 124 21.35 5.51 29.81
CA LEU A 124 22.44 5.96 28.93
C LEU A 124 22.86 7.40 29.20
N SER A 125 21.92 8.27 29.61
CA SER A 125 22.23 9.67 29.94
C SER A 125 23.17 9.82 31.13
N THR A 126 23.27 8.83 32.03
CA THR A 126 24.23 8.83 33.13
C THR A 126 25.59 8.25 32.74
N ARG A 127 25.67 7.54 31.60
CA ARG A 127 26.88 6.87 31.07
C ARG A 127 27.43 7.54 29.80
N LYS A 128 27.13 8.82 29.56
CA LYS A 128 27.48 9.51 28.29
C LYS A 128 28.94 9.39 27.85
N LYS A 129 29.88 9.28 28.79
CA LYS A 129 31.31 9.14 28.49
C LYS A 129 31.66 7.82 27.81
N ASP A 130 30.85 6.79 28.02
CA ASP A 130 31.09 5.43 27.56
C ASP A 130 30.42 5.16 26.20
N LEU A 131 29.74 6.16 25.61
CA LEU A 131 28.94 6.00 24.40
C LEU A 131 29.69 6.32 23.10
N GLY A 132 30.98 6.62 23.14
CA GLY A 132 31.75 6.86 21.92
C GLY A 132 31.33 8.08 21.09
N GLY A 133 30.53 9.00 21.65
CA GLY A 133 29.92 10.11 20.91
C GLY A 133 28.51 9.82 20.37
N GLU A 134 27.98 8.62 20.60
CA GLU A 134 26.61 8.26 20.25
C GLU A 134 25.59 8.97 21.14
N GLU A 135 24.50 9.42 20.50
CA GLU A 135 23.41 10.07 21.22
C GLU A 135 22.52 9.03 21.95
N PRO A 136 22.21 9.23 23.24
CA PRO A 136 21.33 8.33 23.99
C PRO A 136 19.98 8.07 23.33
N THR A 137 19.48 9.01 22.53
CA THR A 137 18.26 8.85 21.73
C THR A 137 18.38 7.74 20.70
N VAL A 138 19.47 7.72 19.93
CA VAL A 138 19.70 6.74 18.86
C VAL A 138 19.80 5.34 19.46
N LEU A 139 20.65 5.19 20.47
CA LEU A 139 20.85 3.91 21.17
C LEU A 139 19.59 3.43 21.90
N SER A 140 18.77 4.34 22.45
CA SER A 140 17.50 3.97 23.08
C SER A 140 16.51 3.38 22.08
N ARG A 141 16.44 3.91 20.86
CA ARG A 141 15.61 3.36 19.79
C ARG A 141 16.12 1.99 19.34
N ILE A 142 17.44 1.82 19.19
CA ILE A 142 18.05 0.52 18.88
C ILE A 142 17.67 -0.51 19.96
N CYS A 143 17.78 -0.16 21.24
CA CYS A 143 17.35 -1.04 22.33
C CYS A 143 15.86 -1.41 22.22
N GLY A 144 14.99 -0.45 21.90
CA GLY A 144 13.57 -0.71 21.63
C GLY A 144 13.33 -1.66 20.46
N GLN A 145 14.08 -1.50 19.36
CA GLN A 145 14.02 -2.36 18.17
C GLN A 145 14.33 -3.82 18.49
N TYR A 146 15.35 -4.10 19.31
CA TYR A 146 15.77 -5.47 19.63
C TYR A 146 15.02 -6.08 20.84
N SER A 147 14.53 -5.25 21.77
CA SER A 147 13.83 -5.75 22.96
C SER A 147 12.34 -6.02 22.71
N VAL A 148 11.65 -5.09 22.05
CA VAL A 148 10.20 -5.15 21.80
C VAL A 148 9.90 -5.50 20.35
N GLY A 149 10.78 -5.06 19.45
CA GLY A 149 10.56 -5.03 18.02
C GLY A 149 11.06 -6.23 17.22
N PHE A 150 11.20 -6.04 15.90
CA PHE A 150 11.71 -7.05 14.95
C PHE A 150 13.22 -6.94 14.68
N GLY A 151 13.97 -6.28 15.57
CA GLY A 151 15.41 -6.08 15.42
C GLY A 151 15.75 -5.39 14.10
N VAL A 152 16.73 -5.93 13.39
CA VAL A 152 17.22 -5.38 12.11
C VAL A 152 16.13 -5.30 11.02
N LEU A 153 15.11 -6.15 11.08
CA LEU A 153 14.03 -6.15 10.10
C LEU A 153 13.17 -4.88 10.19
N GLU A 154 13.18 -4.18 11.31
CA GLU A 154 12.47 -2.91 11.41
C GLU A 154 13.01 -1.84 10.45
N HIS A 155 14.27 -1.95 10.01
CA HIS A 155 14.82 -1.07 8.98
C HIS A 155 14.14 -1.31 7.63
N LEU A 156 13.88 -2.59 7.28
CA LEU A 156 13.10 -2.95 6.09
C LEU A 156 11.62 -2.55 6.23
N LEU A 157 11.05 -2.76 7.41
CA LEU A 157 9.66 -2.38 7.68
C LEU A 157 9.43 -0.87 7.58
N ARG A 158 10.42 -0.06 7.93
CA ARG A 158 10.35 1.41 7.82
C ARG A 158 10.73 1.96 6.45
N ASP A 159 11.38 1.18 5.60
CA ASP A 159 11.76 1.65 4.27
C ASP A 159 10.54 1.67 3.33
N GLU A 160 10.09 2.86 2.94
CA GLU A 160 8.90 3.06 2.10
C GLU A 160 8.97 2.36 0.74
N ARG A 161 10.17 2.04 0.23
CA ARG A 161 10.33 1.31 -1.04
C ARG A 161 9.95 -0.17 -0.91
N VAL A 162 10.05 -0.74 0.29
CA VAL A 162 9.78 -2.15 0.57
C VAL A 162 8.28 -2.37 0.73
N GLN A 163 7.71 -3.24 -0.12
CA GLN A 163 6.29 -3.63 -0.11
C GLN A 163 6.07 -4.97 0.59
N ASP A 164 6.85 -5.98 0.24
CA ASP A 164 6.75 -7.31 0.84
C ASP A 164 8.12 -7.73 1.42
N ILE A 165 8.11 -8.46 2.54
CA ILE A 165 9.30 -9.07 3.15
C ILE A 165 9.00 -10.56 3.33
N TYR A 166 9.91 -11.41 2.85
CA TYR A 166 9.81 -12.86 2.94
C TYR A 166 10.97 -13.43 3.75
N ILE A 167 10.63 -14.26 4.71
CA ILE A 167 11.56 -14.94 5.61
C ILE A 167 11.26 -16.43 5.51
N ASP A 168 12.09 -17.14 4.76
CA ASP A 168 11.86 -18.54 4.44
C ASP A 168 13.03 -19.41 4.89
N PRO A 169 12.77 -20.59 5.46
CA PRO A 169 13.80 -21.53 5.84
C PRO A 169 14.45 -22.20 4.61
N PRO A 170 15.70 -22.70 4.70
CA PRO A 170 16.58 -22.63 5.87
C PRO A 170 17.22 -21.24 6.03
N PHE A 171 16.99 -20.58 7.18
CA PHE A 171 17.34 -19.17 7.40
C PHE A 171 18.85 -18.87 7.32
N ARG A 172 19.65 -19.91 7.54
CA ARG A 172 21.10 -19.88 7.44
C ARG A 172 21.57 -19.59 6.01
N ASP A 173 21.00 -20.28 5.03
CA ASP A 173 21.45 -20.16 3.64
C ASP A 173 20.60 -19.14 2.88
N ASN A 174 19.31 -19.03 3.24
CA ASN A 174 18.37 -18.20 2.54
C ASN A 174 18.36 -16.74 3.08
N PRO A 175 18.64 -15.74 2.23
CA PRO A 175 18.48 -14.34 2.62
C PRO A 175 17.03 -14.03 2.98
N VAL A 176 16.86 -13.06 3.88
CA VAL A 176 15.61 -12.29 3.90
C VAL A 176 15.45 -11.65 2.52
N ARG A 177 14.29 -11.84 1.90
CA ARG A 177 13.97 -11.26 0.59
C ARG A 177 13.01 -10.11 0.75
N VAL A 178 13.20 -9.06 -0.01
CA VAL A 178 12.27 -7.94 -0.11
C VAL A 178 11.70 -7.83 -1.51
N VAL A 179 10.48 -7.33 -1.62
CA VAL A 179 9.91 -6.86 -2.89
C VAL A 179 9.83 -5.35 -2.81
N LEU A 180 10.51 -4.69 -3.75
CA LEU A 180 10.42 -3.24 -3.90
C LEU A 180 9.32 -2.89 -4.88
N GLY A 181 8.59 -1.80 -4.61
CA GLY A 181 7.55 -1.30 -5.50
C GLY A 181 7.13 0.13 -5.18
N GLY A 182 6.43 0.78 -6.11
CA GLY A 182 6.16 2.22 -6.02
C GLY A 182 7.40 3.08 -6.27
N MET A 183 8.43 2.50 -6.89
CA MET A 183 9.69 3.17 -7.21
C MET A 183 9.47 4.17 -8.35
N ALA A 184 10.22 5.28 -8.35
CA ALA A 184 10.20 6.24 -9.45
C ALA A 184 10.64 5.60 -10.78
N ASP A 185 11.62 4.70 -10.71
CA ASP A 185 12.02 3.85 -11.84
C ASP A 185 11.40 2.44 -11.70
N PRO A 186 10.44 2.08 -12.59
CA PRO A 186 9.85 0.75 -12.60
C PRO A 186 10.86 -0.37 -12.84
N GLU A 187 12.02 -0.09 -13.47
CA GLU A 187 13.05 -1.10 -13.70
C GLU A 187 13.69 -1.62 -12.41
N MET A 188 13.63 -0.80 -11.35
CA MET A 188 14.09 -1.13 -10.01
C MET A 188 13.04 -1.90 -9.20
N GLU A 189 11.79 -2.04 -9.66
CA GLU A 189 10.78 -2.85 -8.97
C GLU A 189 11.09 -4.35 -9.08
N GLY A 190 10.67 -5.10 -8.04
CA GLY A 190 10.74 -6.56 -8.03
C GLY A 190 11.40 -7.13 -6.77
N SER A 191 11.74 -8.42 -6.82
CA SER A 191 12.30 -9.14 -5.68
C SER A 191 13.81 -9.00 -5.62
N TYR A 192 14.32 -8.69 -4.42
CA TYR A 192 15.74 -8.56 -4.11
C TYR A 192 16.08 -9.44 -2.88
N PRO A 193 17.08 -10.32 -2.96
CA PRO A 193 17.70 -10.84 -1.75
C PRO A 193 18.38 -9.70 -1.00
N THR A 194 18.37 -9.78 0.32
CA THR A 194 19.15 -8.88 1.18
C THR A 194 20.44 -9.56 1.65
N ASN A 195 21.32 -8.77 2.26
CA ASN A 195 22.48 -9.27 2.99
C ASN A 195 22.15 -9.71 4.43
N ILE A 196 20.87 -9.76 4.82
CA ILE A 196 20.44 -10.20 6.15
C ILE A 196 20.27 -11.72 6.15
N ARG A 197 20.80 -12.38 7.18
CA ARG A 197 20.53 -13.79 7.54
C ARG A 197 20.02 -13.87 8.96
N LEU A 198 18.93 -14.61 9.16
CA LEU A 198 18.34 -14.79 10.48
C LEU A 198 18.78 -16.12 11.09
N THR A 199 18.83 -16.17 12.41
CA THR A 199 18.97 -17.43 13.16
C THR A 199 17.60 -18.02 13.47
N ASN A 200 17.53 -19.32 13.79
CA ASN A 200 16.29 -19.95 14.25
C ASN A 200 15.74 -19.23 15.51
N ASP A 201 16.62 -18.91 16.46
CA ASP A 201 16.27 -18.21 17.70
C ASP A 201 15.67 -16.82 17.46
N GLU A 202 16.06 -16.14 16.37
CA GLU A 202 15.45 -14.88 15.97
C GLU A 202 14.05 -15.09 15.41
N VAL A 203 13.86 -16.09 14.54
CA VAL A 203 12.54 -16.41 13.99
C VAL A 203 11.58 -16.88 15.08
N GLU A 204 12.04 -17.66 16.06
CA GLU A 204 11.24 -18.07 17.23
C GLU A 204 10.85 -16.87 18.11
N ARG A 205 11.75 -15.90 18.28
CA ARG A 205 11.46 -14.64 18.97
C ARG A 205 10.38 -13.85 18.24
N MET A 206 10.50 -13.73 16.91
CA MET A 206 9.47 -13.08 16.08
C MET A 206 8.11 -13.77 16.22
N VAL A 207 8.07 -15.10 16.14
CA VAL A 207 6.83 -15.88 16.34
C VAL A 207 6.20 -15.59 17.70
N SER A 208 7.01 -15.45 18.75
CA SER A 208 6.53 -15.12 20.09
C SER A 208 5.88 -13.73 20.14
N ILE A 209 6.46 -12.74 19.45
CA ILE A 209 5.87 -11.41 19.28
C ILE A 209 4.56 -11.50 18.50
N LEU A 210 4.52 -12.26 17.40
CA LEU A 210 3.31 -12.40 16.60
C LEU A 210 2.17 -13.06 17.37
N ARG A 211 2.44 -14.08 18.18
CA ARG A 211 1.46 -14.70 19.07
C ARG A 211 0.95 -13.71 20.12
N PHE A 212 1.86 -12.91 20.67
CA PHE A 212 1.52 -11.89 21.64
C PHE A 212 0.58 -10.82 21.05
N VAL A 213 0.95 -10.24 19.91
CA VAL A 213 0.17 -9.16 19.26
C VAL A 213 -1.15 -9.67 18.70
N SER A 214 -1.16 -10.87 18.13
CA SER A 214 -2.38 -11.44 17.54
C SER A 214 -3.37 -11.97 18.58
N GLY A 215 -2.90 -12.33 19.78
CA GLY A 215 -3.68 -13.11 20.75
C GLY A 215 -4.06 -14.52 20.27
N LYS A 216 -3.54 -14.97 19.11
CA LYS A 216 -3.88 -16.25 18.48
C LYS A 216 -2.84 -17.32 18.83
N PRO A 217 -3.27 -18.60 18.95
CA PRO A 217 -2.33 -19.70 19.06
C PRO A 217 -1.51 -19.85 17.77
N PHE A 218 -0.32 -20.44 17.89
CA PHE A 218 0.49 -20.89 16.76
C PHE A 218 1.28 -22.12 17.20
N SER A 219 0.94 -23.27 16.64
CA SER A 219 1.44 -24.58 17.07
C SER A 219 1.33 -25.60 15.95
N VAL A 220 1.77 -26.83 16.19
CA VAL A 220 1.63 -27.93 15.20
C VAL A 220 0.15 -28.20 14.86
N SER A 221 -0.77 -28.01 15.81
CA SER A 221 -2.21 -28.19 15.59
C SER A 221 -2.88 -26.98 14.93
N ASP A 222 -2.29 -25.80 15.07
CA ASP A 222 -2.72 -24.56 14.43
C ASP A 222 -1.51 -23.88 13.74
N PRO A 223 -1.11 -24.41 12.58
CA PRO A 223 0.18 -24.07 11.97
C PRO A 223 0.17 -22.77 11.17
N VAL A 224 -0.93 -22.00 11.21
CA VAL A 224 -1.07 -20.73 10.47
C VAL A 224 -1.44 -19.63 11.45
N LEU A 225 -0.66 -18.56 11.48
CA LEU A 225 -0.97 -17.35 12.24
C LEU A 225 -1.06 -16.17 11.28
N GLU A 226 -2.18 -15.45 11.35
CA GLU A 226 -2.38 -14.20 10.61
C GLU A 226 -2.77 -13.07 11.56
N CYS A 227 -2.06 -11.95 11.42
CA CYS A 227 -2.32 -10.75 12.21
C CYS A 227 -1.98 -9.46 11.46
N ASP A 228 -2.71 -8.42 11.78
CA ASP A 228 -2.40 -7.05 11.38
C ASP A 228 -1.44 -6.43 12.40
N MET A 229 -0.46 -5.66 11.90
CA MET A 229 0.51 -4.88 12.67
C MET A 229 0.32 -3.40 12.35
N PRO A 230 -0.61 -2.69 13.02
CA PRO A 230 -0.93 -1.30 12.72
C PRO A 230 0.28 -0.37 12.80
N HIS A 231 1.22 -0.61 13.72
CA HIS A 231 2.42 0.22 13.88
C HIS A 231 3.29 0.28 12.63
N PHE A 232 3.39 -0.83 11.88
CA PHE A 232 4.13 -0.90 10.62
C PHE A 232 3.24 -0.82 9.39
N ASN A 233 1.93 -0.59 9.59
CA ASN A 233 0.92 -0.65 8.54
C ASN A 233 1.08 -1.92 7.67
N ALA A 234 1.22 -3.07 8.31
CA ALA A 234 1.57 -4.33 7.64
C ALA A 234 0.70 -5.49 8.12
N ARG A 235 0.43 -6.44 7.23
CA ARG A 235 -0.15 -7.74 7.57
C ARG A 235 0.94 -8.80 7.56
N ILE A 236 0.89 -9.69 8.55
CA ILE A 236 1.84 -10.78 8.69
C ILE A 236 1.09 -12.11 8.63
N THR A 237 1.62 -13.02 7.81
CA THR A 237 1.22 -14.43 7.77
C THR A 237 2.44 -15.27 8.10
N ALA A 238 2.34 -16.07 9.16
CA ALA A 238 3.35 -17.04 9.55
C ALA A 238 2.79 -18.47 9.39
N VAL A 239 3.61 -19.38 8.86
CA VAL A 239 3.25 -20.78 8.65
C VAL A 239 4.35 -21.67 9.25
N SER A 240 3.98 -22.64 10.08
CA SER A 240 4.90 -23.59 10.72
C SER A 240 4.72 -25.02 10.20
N PRO A 241 5.63 -25.96 10.54
CA PRO A 241 5.42 -27.38 10.29
C PRO A 241 4.10 -27.88 10.92
N PRO A 242 3.37 -28.80 10.26
CA PRO A 242 3.77 -29.57 9.09
C PRO A 242 3.51 -28.88 7.73
N MET A 243 2.88 -27.70 7.71
CA MET A 243 2.55 -27.01 6.45
C MET A 243 3.79 -26.43 5.77
N SER A 244 4.73 -25.90 6.54
CA SER A 244 6.04 -25.48 6.05
C SER A 244 7.10 -26.51 6.46
N GLN A 245 7.52 -27.35 5.51
CA GLN A 245 8.35 -28.54 5.81
C GLN A 245 9.73 -28.22 6.40
N ASN A 246 10.32 -27.09 6.04
CA ASN A 246 11.70 -26.75 6.38
C ASN A 246 11.83 -25.85 7.62
N GLY A 247 10.73 -25.50 8.29
CA GLY A 247 10.71 -24.58 9.43
C GLY A 247 9.62 -23.52 9.29
N VAL A 248 9.63 -22.49 10.14
CA VAL A 248 8.64 -21.41 10.07
C VAL A 248 8.91 -20.51 8.85
N SER A 249 7.91 -20.26 8.02
CA SER A 249 7.97 -19.23 6.96
C SER A 249 7.11 -18.04 7.38
N ILE A 250 7.61 -16.82 7.17
CA ILE A 250 6.91 -15.58 7.49
C ILE A 250 6.88 -14.69 6.25
N ALA A 251 5.67 -14.27 5.86
CA ALA A 251 5.44 -13.26 4.85
C ALA A 251 4.86 -12.01 5.51
N ILE A 252 5.49 -10.85 5.29
CA ILE A 252 5.03 -9.55 5.76
C ILE A 252 4.68 -8.72 4.54
N ARG A 253 3.44 -8.24 4.46
CA ARG A 253 2.95 -7.34 3.41
C ARG A 253 2.66 -5.98 4.00
N LYS A 254 3.36 -4.95 3.55
CA LYS A 254 3.12 -3.57 3.95
C LYS A 254 2.08 -2.92 3.05
N HIS A 255 1.24 -2.09 3.66
CA HIS A 255 0.39 -1.16 2.95
C HIS A 255 1.17 0.14 2.70
N SER A 256 1.00 0.74 1.53
CA SER A 256 1.66 2.02 1.19
C SER A 256 1.19 3.11 2.15
N HIS A 257 2.12 3.85 2.77
CA HIS A 257 1.80 5.04 3.56
C HIS A 257 1.33 6.20 2.68
N ASP A 258 1.77 6.21 1.43
CA ASP A 258 1.45 7.24 0.45
C ASP A 258 0.31 6.73 -0.46
N PRO A 259 -0.91 7.27 -0.32
CA PRO A 259 -2.03 6.83 -1.14
C PRO A 259 -1.80 7.23 -2.61
N TRP A 260 -2.41 6.49 -3.52
CA TRP A 260 -2.42 6.89 -4.92
C TRP A 260 -3.41 8.03 -5.11
N THR A 261 -3.03 9.07 -5.86
CA THR A 261 -3.94 10.09 -6.38
C THR A 261 -4.23 9.82 -7.85
N LEU A 262 -5.28 10.44 -8.38
CA LEU A 262 -5.62 10.28 -9.80
C LEU A 262 -4.53 10.87 -10.71
N LEU A 263 -3.99 12.04 -10.36
CA LEU A 263 -2.90 12.67 -11.12
C LEU A 263 -1.61 11.87 -11.07
N ARG A 264 -1.24 11.30 -9.92
CA ARG A 264 -0.11 10.36 -9.82
C ARG A 264 -0.31 9.15 -10.73
N SER A 265 -1.53 8.63 -10.81
CA SER A 265 -1.87 7.51 -11.70
C SER A 265 -1.71 7.87 -13.18
N VAL A 266 -2.02 9.12 -13.56
CA VAL A 266 -1.77 9.63 -14.91
C VAL A 266 -0.28 9.83 -15.17
N ARG A 267 0.47 10.43 -14.23
CA ARG A 267 1.94 10.60 -14.31
C ARG A 267 2.66 9.26 -14.47
N ALA A 268 2.22 8.24 -13.76
CA ALA A 268 2.74 6.87 -13.87
C ALA A 268 2.36 6.16 -15.19
N GLY A 269 1.53 6.78 -16.04
CA GLY A 269 1.05 6.26 -17.31
C GLY A 269 -0.03 5.19 -17.20
N ALA A 270 -0.65 5.02 -16.03
CA ALA A 270 -1.73 4.06 -15.84
C ALA A 270 -3.04 4.52 -16.51
N LEU A 271 -3.26 5.84 -16.53
CA LEU A 271 -4.37 6.54 -17.17
C LEU A 271 -3.82 7.58 -18.17
N SER A 272 -4.63 7.92 -19.16
CA SER A 272 -4.50 9.21 -19.88
C SER A 272 -5.27 10.30 -19.14
N THR A 273 -4.92 11.58 -19.34
CA THR A 273 -5.69 12.70 -18.79
C THR A 273 -7.14 12.70 -19.25
N GLU A 274 -7.41 12.32 -20.50
CA GLU A 274 -8.77 12.19 -21.04
C GLU A 274 -9.57 11.12 -20.28
N SER A 275 -8.99 9.93 -20.07
CA SER A 275 -9.66 8.86 -19.32
C SER A 275 -9.84 9.19 -17.84
N ALA A 276 -8.89 9.92 -17.23
CA ALA A 276 -9.02 10.39 -15.86
C ALA A 276 -10.17 11.41 -15.73
N ALA A 277 -10.25 12.38 -16.64
CA ALA A 277 -11.34 13.35 -16.72
C ALA A 277 -12.70 12.67 -16.93
N PHE A 278 -12.76 11.62 -17.75
CA PHE A 278 -13.97 10.83 -17.94
C PHE A 278 -14.40 10.11 -16.66
N LEU A 279 -13.48 9.42 -15.96
CA LEU A 279 -13.80 8.75 -14.69
C LEU A 279 -14.27 9.74 -13.62
N ASP A 280 -13.68 10.93 -13.58
CA ASP A 280 -14.08 12.03 -12.70
C ASP A 280 -15.51 12.53 -12.99
N ILE A 281 -15.87 12.71 -14.27
CA ILE A 281 -17.25 12.99 -14.69
C ILE A 281 -18.19 11.86 -14.26
N CYS A 282 -17.77 10.60 -14.39
CA CYS A 282 -18.58 9.46 -13.98
C CYS A 282 -18.85 9.43 -12.48
N LEU A 283 -17.87 9.81 -11.64
CA LEU A 283 -18.04 9.96 -10.19
C LEU A 283 -19.06 11.07 -9.86
N ASP A 284 -18.90 12.25 -10.45
CA ASP A 284 -19.84 13.36 -10.26
C ASP A 284 -21.25 12.97 -10.73
N GLY A 285 -21.33 12.25 -11.85
CA GLY A 285 -22.54 11.71 -12.46
C GLY A 285 -23.11 10.46 -11.78
N ARG A 286 -22.57 10.10 -10.59
CA ARG A 286 -23.05 9.02 -9.73
C ARG A 286 -23.08 7.64 -10.41
N SER A 287 -22.10 7.39 -11.28
CA SER A 287 -21.99 6.11 -12.00
C SER A 287 -21.45 5.02 -11.08
N SER A 288 -22.04 3.83 -11.13
CA SER A 288 -21.51 2.67 -10.39
C SER A 288 -20.40 1.99 -11.20
N MET A 289 -19.23 1.81 -10.58
CA MET A 289 -18.01 1.36 -11.25
C MET A 289 -17.35 0.19 -10.54
N LEU A 290 -16.98 -0.83 -11.30
CA LEU A 290 -16.18 -1.95 -10.81
C LEU A 290 -14.76 -1.87 -11.36
N ILE A 291 -13.79 -2.00 -10.47
CA ILE A 291 -12.37 -2.03 -10.84
C ILE A 291 -11.90 -3.47 -10.79
N ALA A 292 -11.62 -4.05 -11.96
CA ALA A 292 -11.22 -5.43 -12.11
C ALA A 292 -9.74 -5.58 -12.46
N GLY A 293 -9.22 -6.80 -12.37
CA GLY A 293 -7.85 -7.15 -12.71
C GLY A 293 -7.24 -8.24 -11.82
N PRO A 294 -6.08 -8.79 -12.24
CA PRO A 294 -5.39 -9.81 -11.47
C PRO A 294 -4.84 -9.27 -10.14
N ARG A 295 -4.29 -10.16 -9.31
CA ARG A 295 -3.61 -9.75 -8.07
C ARG A 295 -2.41 -8.86 -8.42
N GLY A 296 -2.18 -7.80 -7.65
CA GLY A 296 -1.07 -6.87 -7.88
C GLY A 296 -1.23 -5.89 -9.05
N ALA A 297 -2.34 -5.91 -9.79
CA ALA A 297 -2.58 -5.00 -10.92
C ALA A 297 -2.89 -3.55 -10.53
N GLY A 298 -3.01 -3.23 -9.23
CA GLY A 298 -3.31 -1.87 -8.74
C GLY A 298 -4.80 -1.53 -8.63
N LYS A 299 -5.68 -2.51 -8.39
CA LYS A 299 -7.14 -2.29 -8.24
C LYS A 299 -7.47 -1.38 -7.06
N SER A 300 -7.05 -1.77 -5.84
CA SER A 300 -7.27 -0.98 -4.63
C SER A 300 -6.60 0.39 -4.72
N SER A 301 -5.43 0.47 -5.36
CA SER A 301 -4.72 1.74 -5.62
C SER A 301 -5.54 2.68 -6.51
N LEU A 302 -6.09 2.20 -7.63
CA LEU A 302 -6.95 3.00 -8.50
C LEU A 302 -8.25 3.39 -7.79
N LEU A 303 -8.86 2.47 -7.04
CA LEU A 303 -10.06 2.75 -6.27
C LEU A 303 -9.80 3.87 -5.26
N GLY A 304 -8.73 3.76 -4.47
CA GLY A 304 -8.31 4.77 -3.50
C GLY A 304 -8.04 6.13 -4.15
N ALA A 305 -7.39 6.16 -5.32
CA ALA A 305 -7.17 7.38 -6.09
C ALA A 305 -8.46 8.08 -6.51
N LEU A 306 -9.46 7.31 -6.94
CA LEU A 306 -10.77 7.85 -7.31
C LEU A 306 -11.56 8.38 -6.11
N LEU A 307 -11.29 7.92 -4.89
CA LEU A 307 -12.01 8.42 -3.71
C LEU A 307 -11.71 9.90 -3.42
N PHE A 308 -10.49 10.38 -3.70
CA PHE A 308 -10.14 11.81 -3.55
C PHE A 308 -10.84 12.71 -4.57
N ASN A 309 -11.39 12.13 -5.65
CA ASN A 309 -12.18 12.83 -6.67
C ASN A 309 -13.67 12.88 -6.33
N ILE A 310 -14.12 12.18 -5.28
CA ILE A 310 -15.50 12.33 -4.79
C ILE A 310 -15.65 13.72 -4.18
N ASP A 311 -16.81 14.34 -4.40
CA ASP A 311 -17.17 15.59 -3.74
C ASP A 311 -17.18 15.40 -2.21
N PRO A 312 -16.40 16.18 -1.43
CA PRO A 312 -16.35 16.07 0.03
C PRO A 312 -17.70 16.24 0.73
N ALA A 313 -18.69 16.88 0.09
CA ALA A 313 -20.05 16.98 0.60
C ALA A 313 -20.81 15.64 0.56
N ARG A 314 -20.31 14.65 -0.18
CA ARG A 314 -20.89 13.30 -0.26
C ARG A 314 -20.27 12.40 0.79
N ARG A 315 -21.13 11.75 1.57
CA ARG A 315 -20.72 10.76 2.56
C ARG A 315 -20.26 9.47 1.88
N ILE A 316 -19.19 8.86 2.38
CA ILE A 316 -18.63 7.58 1.91
C ILE A 316 -18.81 6.53 2.99
N ILE A 317 -19.31 5.35 2.62
CA ILE A 317 -19.27 4.15 3.48
C ILE A 317 -18.32 3.17 2.83
N LEU A 318 -17.28 2.80 3.57
CA LEU A 318 -16.22 1.93 3.09
C LEU A 318 -16.33 0.58 3.82
N ILE A 319 -16.47 -0.51 3.07
CA ILE A 319 -16.50 -1.87 3.62
C ILE A 319 -15.27 -2.62 3.14
N GLU A 320 -14.45 -3.10 4.07
CA GLU A 320 -13.25 -3.88 3.77
C GLU A 320 -13.06 -5.01 4.78
N ASP A 321 -12.54 -6.15 4.33
CA ASP A 321 -12.07 -7.23 5.21
C ASP A 321 -10.77 -6.80 5.92
N THR A 322 -9.83 -6.26 5.14
CA THR A 322 -8.57 -5.70 5.60
C THR A 322 -8.51 -4.24 5.17
N PRO A 323 -8.24 -3.28 6.08
CA PRO A 323 -8.12 -1.86 5.70
C PRO A 323 -6.99 -1.64 4.69
N GLU A 324 -7.33 -1.43 3.41
CA GLU A 324 -6.37 -1.12 2.35
C GLU A 324 -6.58 0.28 1.77
N LEU A 325 -7.82 0.77 1.77
CA LEU A 325 -8.19 2.05 1.19
C LEU A 325 -7.87 3.22 2.13
N PRO A 326 -7.63 4.43 1.59
CA PRO A 326 -7.02 5.54 2.33
C PRO A 326 -8.03 6.29 3.21
N ALA A 327 -8.77 5.59 4.07
CA ALA A 327 -9.84 6.16 4.88
C ALA A 327 -9.34 7.23 5.87
N SER A 328 -8.21 6.98 6.52
CA SER A 328 -7.57 7.93 7.43
C SER A 328 -7.11 9.19 6.70
N ALA A 329 -6.49 9.04 5.52
CA ALA A 329 -6.09 10.17 4.69
C ALA A 329 -7.30 10.99 4.24
N LEU A 330 -8.36 10.37 3.74
CA LEU A 330 -9.62 11.06 3.38
C LEU A 330 -10.21 11.82 4.57
N SER A 331 -10.33 11.17 5.73
CA SER A 331 -10.85 11.81 6.94
C SER A 331 -10.01 12.99 7.39
N SER A 332 -8.68 12.89 7.30
CA SER A 332 -7.76 13.99 7.62
C SER A 332 -7.93 15.21 6.70
N GLN A 333 -8.49 15.01 5.51
CA GLN A 333 -8.77 16.06 4.54
C GLN A 333 -10.24 16.51 4.55
N GLY A 334 -11.00 16.16 5.61
CA GLY A 334 -12.37 16.64 5.81
C GLY A 334 -13.47 15.82 5.14
N PHE A 335 -13.17 14.66 4.55
CA PHE A 335 -14.21 13.78 4.00
C PHE A 335 -15.02 13.11 5.11
N SER A 336 -16.34 13.02 4.91
CA SER A 336 -17.21 12.18 5.74
C SER A 336 -17.12 10.72 5.29
N ILE A 337 -16.21 9.95 5.88
CA ILE A 337 -16.03 8.53 5.59
C ILE A 337 -16.29 7.66 6.82
N VAL A 338 -17.03 6.56 6.63
CA VAL A 338 -17.30 5.57 7.68
C VAL A 338 -16.72 4.22 7.24
N PRO A 339 -15.55 3.81 7.78
CA PRO A 339 -15.01 2.48 7.55
C PRO A 339 -15.77 1.45 8.39
N LEU A 340 -16.16 0.35 7.75
CA LEU A 340 -16.79 -0.82 8.34
C LEU A 340 -15.89 -2.03 8.05
N LYS A 341 -15.40 -2.68 9.12
CA LYS A 341 -14.63 -3.91 9.01
C LYS A 341 -15.58 -5.11 8.94
N VAL A 342 -15.24 -6.07 8.08
CA VAL A 342 -15.89 -7.39 8.08
C VAL A 342 -15.24 -8.24 9.18
N ASP A 343 -16.05 -8.76 10.10
CA ASP A 343 -15.54 -9.59 11.20
C ASP A 343 -15.06 -10.96 10.66
N ASP A 344 -13.90 -11.42 11.14
CA ASP A 344 -13.28 -12.68 10.74
C ASP A 344 -13.96 -13.89 11.39
N ASP A 345 -14.71 -13.68 12.48
CA ASP A 345 -15.34 -14.77 13.24
C ASP A 345 -16.56 -15.35 12.48
N ALA A 346 -16.27 -16.40 11.73
CA ALA A 346 -17.19 -17.35 11.10
C ALA A 346 -18.08 -16.86 9.94
N ARG A 347 -17.54 -16.91 8.71
CA ARG A 347 -18.23 -17.24 7.43
C ARG A 347 -19.55 -16.50 7.08
N ARG A 348 -19.97 -15.45 7.79
CA ARG A 348 -21.31 -14.84 7.65
C ARG A 348 -21.39 -13.31 7.69
N ASP A 349 -20.32 -12.57 8.02
CA ASP A 349 -20.50 -11.18 8.46
C ASP A 349 -20.36 -10.07 7.39
N THR A 350 -19.89 -10.36 6.17
CA THR A 350 -19.88 -9.35 5.09
C THR A 350 -21.31 -8.88 4.77
N ASN A 351 -22.29 -9.77 4.87
CA ASN A 351 -23.69 -9.45 4.67
C ASN A 351 -24.22 -8.49 5.77
N ARG A 352 -23.68 -8.54 6.99
CA ARG A 352 -24.06 -7.64 8.09
C ARG A 352 -23.46 -6.25 7.91
N ALA A 353 -22.18 -6.16 7.56
CA ALA A 353 -21.54 -4.87 7.26
C ALA A 353 -22.28 -4.15 6.12
N LEU A 354 -22.60 -4.89 5.04
CA LEU A 354 -23.37 -4.37 3.93
C LEU A 354 -24.80 -3.94 4.33
N ARG A 355 -25.55 -4.78 5.06
CA ARG A 355 -26.88 -4.40 5.55
C ARG A 355 -26.86 -3.20 6.48
N THR A 356 -25.81 -3.07 7.28
CA THR A 356 -25.60 -1.90 8.14
C THR A 356 -25.35 -0.67 7.29
N ALA A 357 -24.47 -0.75 6.28
CA ALA A 357 -24.21 0.34 5.35
C ALA A 357 -25.49 0.85 4.66
N LEU A 358 -26.34 -0.07 4.18
CA LEU A 358 -27.62 0.28 3.54
C LEU A 358 -28.61 0.99 4.48
N ARG A 359 -28.42 0.93 5.81
CA ARG A 359 -29.23 1.64 6.81
C ARG A 359 -28.67 2.99 7.21
N LEU A 360 -27.44 3.31 6.83
CA LEU A 360 -26.77 4.56 7.20
C LEU A 360 -27.18 5.75 6.31
N GLY A 361 -28.08 5.55 5.34
CA GLY A 361 -28.62 6.60 4.47
C GLY A 361 -27.87 6.77 3.16
N GLU A 362 -28.17 7.85 2.43
CA GLU A 362 -27.55 8.13 1.13
C GLU A 362 -26.04 8.38 1.29
N SER A 363 -25.25 7.57 0.59
CA SER A 363 -23.79 7.61 0.61
C SER A 363 -23.21 7.02 -0.68
N VAL A 364 -21.94 7.27 -0.97
CA VAL A 364 -21.18 6.46 -1.93
C VAL A 364 -20.73 5.20 -1.21
N LEU A 365 -21.18 4.04 -1.69
CA LEU A 365 -20.82 2.76 -1.11
C LEU A 365 -19.56 2.23 -1.79
N VAL A 366 -18.51 2.01 -1.01
CA VAL A 366 -17.20 1.55 -1.49
C VAL A 366 -16.91 0.17 -0.90
N LEU A 367 -16.63 -0.80 -1.76
CA LEU A 367 -16.29 -2.16 -1.38
C LEU A 367 -14.83 -2.43 -1.73
N GLY A 368 -13.99 -2.68 -0.73
CA GLY A 368 -12.57 -2.97 -0.93
C GLY A 368 -12.37 -4.15 -1.88
N GLU A 369 -13.15 -5.21 -1.70
CA GLU A 369 -13.22 -6.31 -2.66
C GLU A 369 -14.57 -7.03 -2.63
N VAL A 370 -15.05 -7.41 -3.80
CA VAL A 370 -16.30 -8.16 -3.99
C VAL A 370 -15.94 -9.62 -4.30
N ARG A 371 -16.18 -10.53 -3.36
CA ARG A 371 -15.73 -11.94 -3.47
C ARG A 371 -16.83 -12.98 -3.29
N GLY A 372 -17.88 -12.67 -2.54
CA GLY A 372 -18.80 -13.68 -2.01
C GLY A 372 -20.28 -13.39 -2.21
N PRO A 373 -21.15 -14.16 -1.53
CA PRO A 373 -22.61 -14.08 -1.63
C PRO A 373 -23.21 -12.71 -1.28
N GLU A 374 -22.52 -11.88 -0.49
CA GLU A 374 -22.90 -10.49 -0.19
C GLU A 374 -23.12 -9.65 -1.45
N THR A 375 -22.42 -9.98 -2.53
CA THR A 375 -22.54 -9.32 -3.83
C THR A 375 -23.98 -9.36 -4.33
N ARG A 376 -24.71 -10.46 -4.08
CA ARG A 376 -26.12 -10.56 -4.47
C ARG A 376 -26.98 -9.52 -3.76
N THR A 377 -26.83 -9.41 -2.44
CA THR A 377 -27.56 -8.42 -1.63
C THR A 377 -27.22 -7.00 -2.06
N LEU A 378 -25.96 -6.73 -2.42
CA LEU A 378 -25.54 -5.44 -2.96
C LEU A 378 -26.29 -5.13 -4.26
N TYR A 379 -26.24 -6.03 -5.24
CA TYR A 379 -26.87 -5.80 -6.54
C TYR A 379 -28.39 -5.69 -6.44
N GLU A 380 -29.02 -6.46 -5.54
CA GLU A 380 -30.45 -6.33 -5.23
C GLU A 380 -30.76 -4.93 -4.69
N ALA A 381 -29.96 -4.42 -3.74
CA ALA A 381 -30.10 -3.07 -3.21
C ALA A 381 -29.84 -1.98 -4.26
N MET A 382 -28.84 -2.15 -5.12
CA MET A 382 -28.54 -1.21 -6.22
C MET A 382 -29.70 -1.14 -7.21
N SER A 383 -30.28 -2.29 -7.55
CA SER A 383 -31.41 -2.37 -8.47
C SER A 383 -32.68 -1.73 -7.90
N ALA A 384 -32.86 -1.84 -6.58
CA ALA A 384 -33.95 -1.21 -5.85
C ALA A 384 -33.72 0.30 -5.61
N GLY A 385 -32.56 0.84 -5.98
CA GLY A 385 -32.20 2.24 -5.72
C GLY A 385 -31.89 2.54 -4.25
N THR A 386 -31.63 1.52 -3.43
CA THR A 386 -31.36 1.67 -1.99
C THR A 386 -29.88 1.63 -1.63
N ALA A 387 -28.99 1.26 -2.56
CA ALA A 387 -27.55 1.13 -2.34
C ALA A 387 -26.75 2.44 -2.35
N GLY A 388 -27.37 3.54 -1.92
CA GLY A 388 -26.74 4.86 -1.93
C GLY A 388 -26.67 5.51 -3.31
N SER A 389 -25.89 6.58 -3.40
CA SER A 389 -25.84 7.45 -4.58
C SER A 389 -25.01 6.87 -5.72
N ALA A 390 -23.97 6.10 -5.42
CA ALA A 390 -23.11 5.38 -6.37
C ALA A 390 -22.41 4.21 -5.66
N VAL A 391 -22.08 3.14 -6.40
CA VAL A 391 -21.32 2.01 -5.86
C VAL A 391 -19.98 1.87 -6.57
N LEU A 392 -18.91 1.81 -5.79
CA LEU A 392 -17.56 1.54 -6.26
C LEU A 392 -17.05 0.26 -5.62
N GLY A 393 -16.35 -0.59 -6.35
CA GLY A 393 -15.70 -1.73 -5.72
C GLY A 393 -14.69 -2.43 -6.59
N THR A 394 -13.83 -3.24 -5.96
CA THR A 394 -12.87 -4.06 -6.71
C THR A 394 -13.37 -5.48 -6.93
N PHE A 395 -12.97 -6.08 -8.05
CA PHE A 395 -13.38 -7.42 -8.44
C PHE A 395 -12.19 -8.20 -9.00
N HIS A 396 -12.01 -9.47 -8.65
CA HIS A 396 -10.93 -10.27 -9.22
C HIS A 396 -11.38 -10.96 -10.52
N ALA A 397 -11.10 -10.32 -11.65
CA ALA A 397 -11.41 -10.80 -12.99
C ALA A 397 -10.53 -10.10 -14.03
N ASP A 398 -10.15 -10.79 -15.10
CA ASP A 398 -9.20 -10.27 -16.09
C ASP A 398 -9.87 -9.53 -17.26
N SER A 399 -11.21 -9.48 -17.31
CA SER A 399 -11.95 -8.73 -18.33
C SER A 399 -13.35 -8.33 -17.84
N ALA A 400 -13.97 -7.35 -18.50
CA ALA A 400 -15.36 -6.94 -18.19
C ALA A 400 -16.36 -8.09 -18.34
N VAL A 401 -16.20 -8.91 -19.38
CA VAL A 401 -16.99 -10.14 -19.57
C VAL A 401 -16.76 -11.13 -18.43
N SER A 402 -15.52 -11.28 -17.95
CA SER A 402 -15.23 -12.17 -16.82
C SER A 402 -15.83 -11.66 -15.50
N VAL A 403 -15.91 -10.34 -15.30
CA VAL A 403 -16.66 -9.74 -14.18
C VAL A 403 -18.13 -10.14 -14.25
N TYR A 404 -18.75 -10.03 -15.42
CA TYR A 404 -20.14 -10.44 -15.61
C TYR A 404 -20.35 -11.92 -15.31
N LYS A 405 -19.54 -12.81 -15.91
CA LYS A 405 -19.64 -14.26 -15.69
C LYS A 405 -19.50 -14.59 -14.21
N ARG A 406 -18.50 -14.05 -13.53
CA ARG A 406 -18.31 -14.34 -12.11
C ARG A 406 -19.42 -13.76 -11.23
N ALA A 407 -19.92 -12.57 -11.52
CA ALA A 407 -21.05 -12.01 -10.78
C ALA A 407 -22.35 -12.81 -11.00
N VAL A 408 -22.66 -13.14 -12.26
CA VAL A 408 -23.95 -13.73 -12.64
C VAL A 408 -23.97 -15.25 -12.56
N GLU A 409 -22.96 -15.92 -13.10
CA GLU A 409 -22.87 -17.38 -13.17
C GLU A 409 -22.33 -17.96 -11.85
N ASP A 410 -21.23 -17.43 -11.31
CA ASP A 410 -20.59 -18.01 -10.11
C ASP A 410 -21.28 -17.57 -8.80
N ILE A 411 -21.54 -16.27 -8.64
CA ILE A 411 -22.13 -15.72 -7.40
C ILE A 411 -23.67 -15.78 -7.43
N GLY A 412 -24.28 -15.82 -8.62
CA GLY A 412 -25.74 -15.90 -8.78
C GLY A 412 -26.46 -14.55 -8.71
N VAL A 413 -25.80 -13.45 -9.09
CA VAL A 413 -26.47 -12.15 -9.32
C VAL A 413 -27.35 -12.27 -10.55
N SER A 414 -28.60 -11.78 -10.48
CA SER A 414 -29.46 -11.82 -11.68
C SER A 414 -28.93 -10.89 -12.78
N PRO A 415 -29.04 -11.22 -14.07
CA PRO A 415 -28.67 -10.31 -15.17
C PRO A 415 -29.34 -8.94 -15.08
N GLY A 416 -30.60 -8.91 -14.62
CA GLY A 416 -31.34 -7.67 -14.38
C GLY A 416 -30.71 -6.85 -13.27
N SER A 417 -30.26 -7.49 -12.19
CA SER A 417 -29.61 -6.79 -11.09
C SER A 417 -28.23 -6.25 -11.46
N PHE A 418 -27.47 -7.00 -12.26
CA PHE A 418 -26.18 -6.54 -12.77
C PHE A 418 -26.28 -5.26 -13.62
N SER A 419 -27.46 -4.95 -14.18
CA SER A 419 -27.67 -3.70 -14.95
C SER A 419 -27.52 -2.41 -14.13
N ALA A 420 -27.41 -2.51 -12.81
CA ALA A 420 -27.04 -1.41 -11.95
C ALA A 420 -25.56 -1.01 -12.07
N THR A 421 -24.68 -1.87 -12.61
CA THR A 421 -23.30 -1.50 -12.97
C THR A 421 -23.31 -0.65 -14.25
N ASP A 422 -22.61 0.49 -14.22
CA ASP A 422 -22.44 1.35 -15.40
C ASP A 422 -21.12 1.04 -16.11
N LEU A 423 -20.01 0.98 -15.37
CA LEU A 423 -18.67 0.82 -15.92
C LEU A 423 -17.89 -0.31 -15.26
N VAL A 424 -17.02 -0.95 -16.04
CA VAL A 424 -15.97 -1.84 -15.58
C VAL A 424 -14.62 -1.32 -16.07
N VAL A 425 -13.74 -0.96 -15.14
CA VAL A 425 -12.37 -0.52 -15.40
C VAL A 425 -11.46 -1.71 -15.13
N VAL A 426 -10.70 -2.18 -16.11
CA VAL A 426 -9.81 -3.33 -15.91
C VAL A 426 -8.36 -2.89 -15.87
N CYS A 427 -7.73 -3.15 -14.73
CA CYS A 427 -6.30 -3.01 -14.52
C CYS A 427 -5.58 -4.29 -14.99
N GLY A 428 -4.41 -4.12 -15.59
CA GLY A 428 -3.57 -5.21 -16.07
C GLY A 428 -2.08 -4.93 -15.85
N LEU A 429 -1.29 -5.98 -16.00
CA LEU A 429 0.17 -5.93 -15.99
C LEU A 429 0.66 -6.04 -17.43
N VAL A 430 1.08 -4.92 -18.01
CA VAL A 430 1.51 -4.83 -19.42
C VAL A 430 3.02 -4.81 -19.49
N GLN A 431 3.61 -5.61 -20.38
CA GLN A 431 5.04 -5.57 -20.68
C GLN A 431 5.25 -4.96 -22.07
N PRO A 432 5.68 -3.69 -22.17
CA PRO A 432 5.99 -3.07 -23.46
C PRO A 432 7.10 -3.82 -24.19
N LYS A 433 7.10 -3.73 -25.52
CA LYS A 433 8.08 -4.44 -26.36
C LYS A 433 9.49 -3.93 -26.03
N GLY A 434 10.41 -4.86 -25.75
CA GLY A 434 11.79 -4.53 -25.42
C GLY A 434 12.05 -4.21 -23.95
N ARG A 435 11.02 -4.17 -23.10
CA ARG A 435 11.19 -4.00 -21.64
C ARG A 435 11.04 -5.34 -20.93
N ARG A 436 11.76 -5.50 -19.81
CA ARG A 436 11.67 -6.69 -18.95
C ARG A 436 10.65 -6.53 -17.82
N VAL A 437 10.30 -5.27 -17.52
CA VAL A 437 9.38 -4.93 -16.44
C VAL A 437 7.94 -4.90 -16.91
N ARG A 438 7.05 -5.38 -16.05
CA ARG A 438 5.60 -5.26 -16.21
C ARG A 438 5.13 -3.98 -15.52
N TYR A 439 4.41 -3.16 -16.25
CA TYR A 439 3.84 -1.92 -15.78
C TYR A 439 2.37 -2.13 -15.44
N ARG A 440 1.94 -1.57 -14.31
CA ARG A 440 0.52 -1.49 -13.95
C ARG A 440 -0.15 -0.48 -14.88
N ARG A 441 -1.12 -0.93 -15.68
CA ARG A 441 -1.83 -0.12 -16.68
C ARG A 441 -3.31 -0.45 -16.64
N ILE A 442 -4.16 0.52 -16.92
CA ILE A 442 -5.55 0.21 -17.27
C ILE A 442 -5.54 -0.29 -18.71
N VAL A 443 -6.12 -1.47 -18.91
CA VAL A 443 -6.15 -2.14 -20.23
C VAL A 443 -7.44 -1.86 -20.99
N GLN A 444 -8.55 -1.64 -20.28
CA GLN A 444 -9.83 -1.25 -20.86
C GLN A 444 -10.70 -0.52 -19.83
N ILE A 445 -11.50 0.42 -20.31
CA ILE A 445 -12.65 0.99 -19.58
C ILE A 445 -13.86 0.67 -20.44
N SER A 446 -14.75 -0.19 -19.94
CA SER A 446 -15.88 -0.69 -20.70
C SER A 446 -17.19 -0.35 -20.01
N GLU A 447 -18.16 0.10 -20.77
CA GLU A 447 -19.53 0.37 -20.33
C GLU A 447 -20.40 -0.88 -20.48
N TYR A 448 -21.24 -1.15 -19.49
CA TYR A 448 -22.20 -2.25 -19.57
C TYR A 448 -23.42 -1.86 -20.44
N ILE A 449 -23.72 -2.68 -21.45
CA ILE A 449 -24.87 -2.45 -22.33
C ILE A 449 -26.11 -3.03 -21.66
N LYS A 450 -26.94 -2.16 -21.09
CA LYS A 450 -28.14 -2.55 -20.31
C LYS A 450 -29.30 -3.10 -21.16
N LYS A 451 -29.27 -2.93 -22.49
CA LYS A 451 -30.34 -3.36 -23.40
C LYS A 451 -30.01 -4.69 -24.09
N GLY A 452 -30.99 -5.60 -24.16
CA GLY A 452 -30.91 -6.89 -24.86
C GLY A 452 -30.25 -7.99 -24.02
N GLU A 453 -29.53 -8.92 -24.68
CA GLU A 453 -28.83 -10.01 -23.97
C GLU A 453 -27.76 -9.47 -23.02
N GLY A 454 -27.71 -10.04 -21.81
CA GLY A 454 -26.78 -9.65 -20.75
C GLY A 454 -25.33 -10.01 -21.08
N GLY A 455 -24.40 -9.41 -20.34
CA GLY A 455 -22.96 -9.68 -20.47
C GLY A 455 -22.28 -8.99 -21.66
N ARG A 456 -22.95 -8.03 -22.30
CA ARG A 456 -22.39 -7.23 -23.39
C ARG A 456 -21.81 -5.93 -22.87
N PHE A 457 -20.64 -5.58 -23.39
CA PHE A 457 -19.90 -4.39 -23.00
C PHE A 457 -19.49 -3.59 -24.24
N ARG A 458 -19.42 -2.28 -24.09
CA ARG A 458 -18.86 -1.35 -25.06
C ARG A 458 -17.57 -0.80 -24.51
N ASP A 459 -16.44 -1.11 -25.13
CA ASP A 459 -15.19 -0.47 -24.77
C ASP A 459 -15.31 1.02 -25.07
N LEU A 460 -14.99 1.87 -24.10
CA LEU A 460 -14.90 3.32 -24.24
C LEU A 460 -13.44 3.72 -24.41
N PHE A 461 -12.56 3.07 -23.65
CA PHE A 461 -11.12 3.20 -23.77
C PHE A 461 -10.43 1.85 -23.81
N ARG A 462 -9.32 1.74 -24.55
CA ARG A 462 -8.52 0.53 -24.64
C ARG A 462 -7.03 0.86 -24.70
N TYR A 463 -6.19 0.01 -24.11
CA TYR A 463 -4.75 0.21 -24.13
C TYR A 463 -4.19 -0.13 -25.51
N ASP A 464 -3.49 0.84 -26.10
CA ASP A 464 -2.78 0.68 -27.36
C ASP A 464 -1.31 0.37 -27.05
N SER A 465 -0.88 -0.86 -27.33
CA SER A 465 0.49 -1.31 -27.06
C SER A 465 1.55 -0.65 -27.94
N ARG A 466 1.18 -0.04 -29.07
CA ARG A 466 2.11 0.71 -29.93
C ARG A 466 2.33 2.13 -29.43
N LYS A 467 1.26 2.76 -28.93
CA LYS A 467 1.32 4.10 -28.32
C LYS A 467 1.67 4.07 -26.83
N GLU A 468 1.75 2.87 -26.25
CA GLU A 468 1.97 2.59 -24.83
C GLU A 468 1.02 3.34 -23.87
N ARG A 469 -0.20 3.67 -24.32
CA ARG A 469 -1.16 4.46 -23.54
C ARG A 469 -2.59 4.00 -23.76
N LEU A 470 -3.44 4.33 -22.80
CA LEU A 470 -4.88 4.16 -22.93
C LEU A 470 -5.43 5.19 -23.95
N VAL A 471 -6.20 4.73 -24.93
CA VAL A 471 -6.80 5.56 -25.98
C VAL A 471 -8.31 5.40 -26.02
N ARG A 472 -9.02 6.48 -26.34
CA ARG A 472 -10.46 6.47 -26.63
C ARG A 472 -10.73 5.61 -27.86
N THR A 473 -11.86 4.90 -27.83
CA THR A 473 -12.35 4.08 -28.94
C THR A 473 -13.63 4.68 -29.53
N ASP A 474 -14.04 4.21 -30.70
CA ASP A 474 -15.29 4.65 -31.36
C ASP A 474 -16.55 4.37 -30.53
N GLY A 475 -16.47 3.42 -29.58
CA GLY A 475 -17.56 3.15 -28.64
C GLY A 475 -17.92 4.35 -27.77
N PHE A 476 -16.97 5.25 -27.51
CA PHE A 476 -17.20 6.43 -26.68
C PHE A 476 -18.30 7.35 -27.25
N GLU A 477 -18.35 7.54 -28.57
CA GLU A 477 -19.32 8.44 -29.23
C GLU A 477 -20.77 8.02 -29.01
N THR A 478 -21.00 6.74 -28.75
CA THR A 478 -22.34 6.17 -28.58
C THR A 478 -22.70 5.83 -27.14
N SER A 479 -21.84 6.22 -26.18
CA SER A 479 -21.97 5.87 -24.76
C SER A 479 -23.34 6.24 -24.17
N ASP A 480 -23.94 5.27 -23.49
CA ASP A 480 -25.22 5.46 -22.80
C ASP A 480 -25.03 6.20 -21.47
N THR A 481 -23.88 6.04 -20.82
CA THR A 481 -23.43 6.74 -19.60
C THR A 481 -23.25 8.22 -19.88
N VAL A 482 -22.59 8.59 -20.98
CA VAL A 482 -22.45 9.99 -21.41
C VAL A 482 -23.83 10.64 -21.58
N LYS A 483 -24.75 9.97 -22.30
CA LYS A 483 -26.12 10.47 -22.49
C LYS A 483 -26.91 10.57 -21.18
N ARG A 484 -26.75 9.58 -20.30
CA ARG A 484 -27.40 9.57 -18.98
C ARG A 484 -26.93 10.73 -18.12
N ILE A 485 -25.61 10.93 -18.02
CA ILE A 485 -25.02 12.01 -17.21
C ILE A 485 -25.41 13.38 -17.78
N SER A 486 -25.31 13.56 -19.11
CA SER A 486 -25.70 14.83 -19.73
C SER A 486 -27.18 15.13 -19.44
N SER A 487 -28.08 14.15 -19.59
CA SER A 487 -29.49 14.31 -19.26
C SER A 487 -29.74 14.61 -17.78
N LEU A 488 -29.01 13.96 -16.86
CA LEU A 488 -29.10 14.21 -15.41
C LEU A 488 -28.75 15.66 -15.08
N TRP A 489 -27.78 16.23 -15.80
CA TRP A 489 -27.30 17.59 -15.59
C TRP A 489 -28.04 18.64 -16.44
N GLY A 490 -29.07 18.23 -17.19
CA GLY A 490 -29.81 19.14 -18.07
C GLY A 490 -28.98 19.65 -19.27
N MET A 491 -27.94 18.91 -19.65
CA MET A 491 -27.00 19.24 -20.72
C MET A 491 -27.18 18.30 -21.91
N ASN A 492 -26.80 18.77 -23.10
CA ASN A 492 -26.65 17.88 -24.25
C ASN A 492 -25.27 17.18 -24.22
N PRO A 493 -25.08 16.06 -24.95
CA PRO A 493 -23.81 15.33 -24.94
C PRO A 493 -22.59 16.17 -25.37
N TYR A 494 -22.75 17.17 -26.25
CA TYR A 494 -21.65 18.04 -26.67
C TYR A 494 -21.19 18.97 -25.54
N GLU A 495 -22.11 19.50 -24.75
CA GLU A 495 -21.77 20.30 -23.56
C GLU A 495 -21.04 19.46 -22.50
N LEU A 496 -21.37 18.18 -22.38
CA LEU A 496 -20.62 17.27 -21.52
C LEU A 496 -19.20 17.00 -22.08
N MET A 497 -19.03 17.01 -23.41
CA MET A 497 -17.69 16.93 -24.02
C MET A 497 -16.87 18.21 -23.80
N ASP A 498 -17.51 19.37 -23.76
CA ASP A 498 -16.86 20.63 -23.35
C ASP A 498 -16.37 20.55 -21.90
N ASP A 499 -17.19 20.02 -20.98
CA ASP A 499 -16.79 19.78 -19.57
C ASP A 499 -15.64 18.77 -19.48
N LEU A 500 -15.70 17.66 -20.22
CA LEU A 500 -14.60 16.69 -20.31
C LEU A 500 -13.30 17.33 -20.81
N SER A 501 -13.40 18.18 -21.83
CA SER A 501 -12.25 18.91 -22.39
C SER A 501 -11.66 19.88 -21.37
N PHE A 502 -12.51 20.59 -20.63
CA PHE A 502 -12.07 21.47 -19.54
C PHE A 502 -11.32 20.70 -18.45
N ARG A 503 -11.89 19.60 -17.92
CA ARG A 503 -11.26 18.78 -16.88
C ARG A 503 -9.94 18.18 -17.34
N LYS A 504 -9.89 17.71 -18.59
CA LYS A 504 -8.66 17.22 -19.21
C LYS A 504 -7.58 18.32 -19.20
N CYS A 505 -7.91 19.54 -19.64
CA CYS A 505 -6.97 20.66 -19.64
C CYS A 505 -6.50 21.04 -18.22
N VAL A 506 -7.36 20.93 -17.22
CA VAL A 506 -6.97 21.11 -15.81
C VAL A 506 -5.94 20.06 -15.40
N PHE A 507 -6.19 18.78 -15.70
CA PHE A 507 -5.26 17.70 -15.35
C PHE A 507 -3.95 17.79 -16.12
N ASP A 508 -3.97 18.11 -17.42
CA ASP A 508 -2.76 18.34 -18.22
C ASP A 508 -1.93 19.46 -17.58
N HIS A 509 -2.55 20.58 -17.23
CA HIS A 509 -1.83 21.72 -16.66
C HIS A 509 -1.33 21.46 -15.23
N ALA A 510 -2.12 20.80 -14.37
CA ALA A 510 -1.68 20.41 -13.04
C ALA A 510 -0.46 19.47 -13.10
N LEU A 511 -0.44 18.55 -14.08
CA LEU A 511 0.74 17.73 -14.33
C LEU A 511 1.93 18.60 -14.77
N ASP A 512 1.75 19.55 -15.67
CA ASP A 512 2.88 20.38 -16.13
C ASP A 512 3.52 21.23 -15.03
N MET A 513 2.72 21.69 -14.05
CA MET A 513 3.19 22.60 -13.00
C MET A 513 3.69 21.90 -11.74
N LEU A 514 3.04 20.81 -11.32
CA LEU A 514 3.29 20.18 -10.02
C LEU A 514 4.50 19.24 -10.07
N SER A 515 5.27 19.22 -8.98
CA SER A 515 6.36 18.26 -8.81
C SER A 515 5.82 16.83 -8.64
N ASP A 516 6.65 15.81 -8.91
CA ASP A 516 6.23 14.42 -8.69
C ASP A 516 5.84 14.14 -7.23
N GLU A 517 6.43 14.86 -6.27
CA GLU A 517 6.07 14.78 -4.85
C GLU A 517 4.69 15.40 -4.59
N ASP A 518 4.40 16.57 -5.17
CA ASP A 518 3.09 17.22 -4.99
C ASP A 518 1.95 16.38 -5.58
N LEU A 519 2.23 15.64 -6.66
CA LEU A 519 1.25 14.74 -7.26
C LEU A 519 0.89 13.57 -6.35
N THR A 520 1.74 13.17 -5.39
CA THR A 520 1.38 12.09 -4.46
C THR A 520 0.52 12.57 -3.30
N ARG A 521 0.53 13.87 -2.99
CA ARG A 521 -0.16 14.43 -1.83
C ARG A 521 -1.68 14.48 -2.03
N PRO A 522 -2.48 13.88 -1.12
CA PRO A 522 -3.95 14.00 -1.15
C PRO A 522 -4.45 15.45 -1.11
N SER A 523 -3.80 16.30 -0.32
CA SER A 523 -4.15 17.72 -0.19
C SER A 523 -4.06 18.47 -1.52
N THR A 524 -3.01 18.22 -2.30
CA THR A 524 -2.84 18.79 -3.65
C THR A 524 -3.97 18.35 -4.58
N MET A 525 -4.31 17.06 -4.58
CA MET A 525 -5.43 16.53 -5.38
C MET A 525 -6.75 17.23 -5.00
N ILE A 526 -7.01 17.42 -3.70
CA ILE A 526 -8.22 18.07 -3.21
C ILE A 526 -8.26 19.55 -3.61
N ARG A 527 -7.14 20.26 -3.57
CA ARG A 527 -7.02 21.66 -4.05
C ARG A 527 -7.41 21.74 -5.52
N VAL A 528 -6.78 20.92 -6.37
CA VAL A 528 -7.06 20.85 -7.81
C VAL A 528 -8.56 20.62 -8.06
N MET A 529 -9.14 19.64 -7.37
CA MET A 529 -10.54 19.28 -7.57
C MET A 529 -11.52 20.31 -7.01
N THR A 530 -11.19 20.97 -5.90
CA THR A 530 -12.01 22.03 -5.31
C THR A 530 -12.11 23.21 -6.27
N GLU A 531 -10.97 23.69 -6.77
CA GLU A 531 -10.99 24.82 -7.69
C GLU A 531 -11.59 24.45 -9.05
N LEU A 532 -11.43 23.21 -9.50
CA LEU A 532 -12.12 22.70 -10.69
C LEU A 532 -13.63 22.82 -10.54
N ARG A 533 -14.20 22.37 -9.41
CA ARG A 533 -15.65 22.44 -9.15
C ARG A 533 -16.14 23.88 -9.02
N ASN A 534 -15.39 24.73 -8.31
CA ASN A 534 -15.70 26.16 -8.16
C ASN A 534 -15.72 26.87 -9.50
N THR A 535 -14.67 26.72 -10.30
CA THR A 535 -14.59 27.34 -11.63
C THR A 535 -15.69 26.82 -12.55
N ARG A 536 -15.97 25.51 -12.53
CA ARG A 536 -17.07 24.92 -13.30
C ARG A 536 -18.41 25.57 -12.94
N GLU A 537 -18.73 25.68 -11.66
CA GLU A 537 -19.97 26.29 -11.19
C GLU A 537 -20.08 27.77 -11.60
N ARG A 538 -19.00 28.55 -11.43
CA ARG A 538 -18.94 29.96 -11.87
C ARG A 538 -19.15 30.09 -13.38
N GLU A 539 -18.54 29.20 -14.18
CA GLU A 539 -18.66 29.25 -15.64
C GLU A 539 -20.09 28.96 -16.10
N VAL A 540 -20.71 27.88 -15.58
CA VAL A 540 -22.10 27.52 -15.86
C VAL A 540 -23.06 28.64 -15.44
N ARG A 541 -22.89 29.20 -14.24
CA ARG A 541 -23.72 30.34 -13.78
C ARG A 541 -23.58 31.57 -14.68
N SER A 542 -22.37 31.84 -15.21
CA SER A 542 -22.10 33.04 -15.99
C SER A 542 -22.46 32.92 -17.48
N SER A 543 -22.48 31.72 -18.05
CA SER A 543 -22.62 31.52 -19.51
C SER A 543 -23.63 30.43 -19.91
N GLY A 544 -24.27 29.79 -18.94
CA GLY A 544 -25.23 28.70 -19.15
C GLY A 544 -24.59 27.34 -19.49
N ARG A 545 -23.29 27.31 -19.83
CA ARG A 545 -22.54 26.09 -20.18
C ARG A 545 -21.06 26.22 -19.80
N ILE A 546 -20.27 25.18 -20.04
CA ILE A 546 -18.81 25.28 -19.95
C ILE A 546 -18.25 25.74 -21.29
N VAL A 547 -17.43 26.80 -21.26
CA VAL A 547 -16.61 27.22 -22.40
C VAL A 547 -15.15 26.86 -22.06
N PRO A 548 -14.58 25.78 -22.62
CA PRO A 548 -13.34 25.18 -22.10
C PRO A 548 -12.18 26.17 -21.98
N ASP A 549 -11.91 26.96 -23.03
CA ASP A 549 -10.82 27.93 -23.05
C ASP A 549 -10.95 29.05 -22.01
N ARG A 550 -12.18 29.46 -21.71
CA ARG A 550 -12.44 30.49 -20.71
C ARG A 550 -12.36 29.91 -19.30
N ALA A 551 -12.94 28.72 -19.10
CA ALA A 551 -12.91 28.00 -17.84
C ALA A 551 -11.48 27.68 -17.43
N ILE A 552 -10.64 27.16 -18.34
CA ILE A 552 -9.24 26.85 -18.01
C ILE A 552 -8.45 28.11 -17.64
N ARG A 553 -8.64 29.25 -18.32
CA ARG A 553 -7.99 30.51 -17.94
C ARG A 553 -8.41 31.00 -16.55
N ARG A 554 -9.68 30.79 -16.18
CA ARG A 554 -10.19 31.13 -14.84
C ARG A 554 -9.60 30.23 -13.77
N TRP A 555 -9.60 28.93 -14.04
CA TRP A 555 -9.05 27.93 -13.14
C TRP A 555 -7.56 28.19 -12.87
N LYS A 556 -6.76 28.43 -13.92
CA LYS A 556 -5.32 28.71 -13.78
C LYS A 556 -5.06 29.90 -12.88
N ARG A 557 -5.70 31.04 -13.14
CA ARG A 557 -5.56 32.24 -12.30
C ARG A 557 -5.88 31.94 -10.83
N ALA A 558 -7.02 31.30 -10.57
CA ALA A 558 -7.41 31.00 -9.20
C ALA A 558 -6.45 30.02 -8.50
N PHE A 559 -5.98 29.01 -9.22
CA PHE A 559 -5.08 28.00 -8.67
C PHE A 559 -3.65 28.53 -8.44
N ASP A 560 -3.20 29.46 -9.28
CA ASP A 560 -1.88 30.10 -9.19
C ASP A 560 -1.87 31.21 -8.12
N ASP A 561 -2.93 32.02 -8.05
CA ASP A 561 -3.07 33.11 -7.06
C ASP A 561 -3.14 32.57 -5.62
N GLU A 562 -3.73 31.38 -5.41
CA GLU A 562 -3.77 30.71 -4.10
C GLU A 562 -2.42 30.10 -3.68
N GLU A 563 -1.45 29.94 -4.58
CA GLU A 563 -0.14 29.38 -4.23
C GLU A 563 0.72 30.37 -3.42
N GLU A 564 0.56 31.68 -3.64
CA GLU A 564 1.28 32.72 -2.91
C GLU A 564 0.79 32.92 -1.46
N GLU A 565 -0.50 32.69 -1.18
CA GLU A 565 -1.10 32.93 0.14
C GLU A 565 -0.78 31.86 1.20
N TRP A 566 -0.33 30.66 0.79
CA TRP A 566 -0.11 29.51 1.68
C TRP A 566 1.36 29.07 1.80
N THR A 567 2.27 29.71 1.06
CA THR A 567 3.73 29.62 1.28
C THR A 567 4.26 30.57 2.37
N LEU A 568 3.38 31.39 2.96
CA LEU A 568 3.60 32.19 4.18
C LEU A 568 2.98 31.50 5.39
#